data_AF-A0A4Q4D190-F1
#
_entry.id   AF-A0A4Q4D190-F1
#
_cell.length_a   1.000
_cell.length_b   1.000
_cell.length_c   1.000
_cell.angle_alpha   90.00
_cell.angle_beta   90.00
_cell.angle_gamma   90.00
#
_symmetry.space_group_name_H-M   'P 1'
#
loop_
_entity.id
_entity.type
_entity.pdbx_description
1 polymer ?
#
loop_
_entity_poly.entity_id
_entity_poly.type
_entity_poly.pdbx_seq_one_letter_code
_entity_poly.pdbx_strand_id
1 'polypeptide(L)'
;MSSADLSRTVRTQRLTLRPLSADDPHDVDGIFDLFGRAEVARWSGLRVPMTDRQQAVERIAGQPARAGDHPAAGIFGVFDDDGFVGVTMLVPIPASRGFSND
;
A
#
# COMPACT_ATOMS: atom_id res chain seq x y z
N MET A 1 -5.73 -15.29 -8.71
CA MET A 1 -6.04 -13.86 -8.94
C MET A 1 -7.36 -13.78 -9.70
N SER A 2 -8.31 -13.00 -9.19
CA SER A 2 -9.59 -12.77 -9.87
C SER A 2 -9.42 -11.75 -11.00
N SER A 3 -10.34 -11.73 -11.98
CA SER A 3 -10.37 -10.71 -13.04
C SER A 3 -10.43 -9.27 -12.48
N ALA A 4 -11.03 -9.11 -11.29
CA ALA A 4 -11.08 -7.83 -10.57
C ALA A 4 -9.72 -7.38 -9.98
N ASP A 5 -8.75 -8.28 -9.75
CA ASP A 5 -7.40 -7.90 -9.31
C ASP A 5 -6.57 -7.34 -10.46
N LEU A 6 -6.77 -7.87 -11.67
CA LEU A 6 -6.03 -7.44 -12.85
C LEU A 6 -6.39 -6.01 -13.26
N SER A 7 -7.64 -5.58 -13.05
CA SER A 7 -8.06 -4.19 -13.32
C SER A 7 -7.43 -3.16 -12.38
N ARG A 8 -6.83 -3.60 -11.27
CA ARG A 8 -6.19 -2.74 -10.27
C ARG A 8 -4.66 -2.75 -10.34
N THR A 9 -4.09 -3.34 -11.38
CA THR A 9 -2.64 -3.36 -11.60
C THR A 9 -2.22 -2.20 -12.51
N VAL A 10 -1.22 -1.43 -12.08
CA VAL A 10 -0.59 -0.37 -12.89
C VAL A 10 0.84 -0.79 -13.22
N ARG A 11 1.20 -0.72 -14.51
CA ARG A 11 2.56 -1.02 -14.99
C ARG A 11 3.21 0.22 -15.53
N THR A 12 4.47 0.39 -15.21
CA THR A 12 5.36 1.42 -15.75
C THR A 12 6.54 0.73 -16.44
N GLN A 13 7.50 1.51 -16.94
CA GLN A 13 8.73 0.95 -17.52
C GLN A 13 9.61 0.20 -16.51
N ARG A 14 9.49 0.50 -15.21
CA ARG A 14 10.39 -0.04 -14.17
C ARG A 14 9.67 -0.69 -12.99
N LEU A 15 8.36 -0.46 -12.86
CA LEU A 15 7.60 -0.82 -11.67
C LEU A 15 6.24 -1.38 -12.02
N THR A 16 5.81 -2.36 -11.23
CA THR A 16 4.43 -2.85 -11.17
C THR A 16 3.82 -2.48 -9.83
N LEU A 17 2.64 -1.89 -9.85
CA LEU A 17 1.83 -1.60 -8.67
C LEU A 17 0.61 -2.51 -8.70
N ARG A 18 0.37 -3.25 -7.62
CA ARG A 18 -0.79 -4.13 -7.48
C ARG A 18 -1.29 -4.18 -6.04
N PRO A 19 -2.56 -4.59 -5.80
CA PRO A 19 -3.02 -4.90 -4.46
C PRO A 19 -2.09 -5.91 -3.77
N LEU A 20 -1.93 -5.75 -2.46
CA LEU A 20 -1.24 -6.70 -1.59
C LEU A 20 -2.23 -7.77 -1.12
N SER A 21 -1.75 -9.00 -0.97
CA SER A 21 -2.51 -10.12 -0.42
C SER A 21 -1.91 -10.58 0.90
N ALA A 22 -2.76 -10.79 1.91
CA ALA A 22 -2.33 -11.37 3.18
C ALA A 22 -2.00 -12.87 3.07
N ASP A 23 -2.51 -13.53 2.00
CA ASP A 23 -2.25 -14.93 1.69
C ASP A 23 -0.95 -15.12 0.89
N ASP A 24 -0.38 -14.04 0.35
CA ASP A 24 0.91 -14.09 -0.37
C ASP A 24 2.06 -13.86 0.62
N PRO A 25 2.91 -14.87 0.87
CA PRO A 25 4.00 -14.74 1.83
C PRO A 25 5.01 -13.65 1.42
N HIS A 26 5.22 -13.40 0.14
CA HIS A 26 6.17 -12.37 -0.32
C HIS A 26 5.66 -10.96 -0.01
N ASP A 27 4.35 -10.74 -0.11
CA ASP A 27 3.72 -9.47 0.26
C ASP A 27 3.83 -9.22 1.77
N VAL A 28 3.56 -10.26 2.55
CA VAL A 28 3.68 -10.20 4.02
C VAL A 28 5.12 -9.94 4.43
N ASP A 29 6.08 -10.64 3.83
CA ASP A 29 7.50 -10.49 4.15
C ASP A 29 8.03 -9.10 3.75
N GLY A 30 7.62 -8.58 2.59
CA GLY A 30 7.98 -7.23 2.16
C GLY A 30 7.41 -6.13 3.07
N ILE A 31 6.16 -6.28 3.52
CA ILE A 31 5.56 -5.36 4.50
C ILE A 31 6.26 -5.46 5.86
N PHE A 32 6.55 -6.67 6.33
CA PHE A 32 7.24 -6.88 7.60
C PHE A 32 8.64 -6.27 7.57
N ASP A 33 9.41 -6.54 6.52
CA ASP A 33 10.75 -5.95 6.34
C ASP A 33 10.68 -4.42 6.28
N LEU A 34 9.80 -3.85 5.45
CA LEU A 34 9.68 -2.39 5.31
C LEU A 34 9.28 -1.70 6.61
N PHE A 35 8.28 -2.21 7.33
CA PHE A 35 7.77 -1.59 8.56
C PHE A 35 8.50 -2.05 9.83
N GLY A 36 9.37 -3.05 9.75
CA GLY A 36 10.32 -3.44 10.81
C GLY A 36 11.54 -2.51 10.90
N ARG A 37 11.79 -1.70 9.87
CA ARG A 37 12.86 -0.69 9.84
C ARG A 37 12.51 0.54 10.66
N ALA A 38 13.36 0.91 11.62
CA ALA A 38 13.12 2.06 12.50
C ALA A 38 13.00 3.39 11.74
N GLU A 39 13.79 3.57 10.68
CA GLU A 39 13.80 4.76 9.84
C GLU A 39 12.51 4.94 9.01
N VAL A 40 11.79 3.85 8.75
CA VAL A 40 10.48 3.84 8.09
C VAL A 40 9.37 3.96 9.13
N ALA A 41 9.44 3.13 10.18
CA ALA A 41 8.41 3.04 11.20
C ALA A 41 8.13 4.40 11.87
N ARG A 42 9.16 5.21 12.13
CA ARG A 42 9.02 6.56 12.73
C ARG A 42 8.08 7.51 11.97
N TRP A 43 7.88 7.27 10.67
CA TRP A 43 6.98 8.05 9.80
C TRP A 43 5.64 7.35 9.56
N SER A 44 5.47 6.14 10.07
CA SER A 44 4.22 5.38 9.98
C SER A 44 3.27 5.73 11.14
N GLY A 45 1.98 5.36 11.01
CA GLY A 45 0.93 5.74 11.96
C GLY A 45 1.22 5.39 13.43
N LEU A 46 1.79 4.20 13.71
CA LEU A 46 2.09 3.76 15.08
C LEU A 46 3.47 4.23 15.58
N ARG A 47 4.35 4.70 14.68
CA ARG A 47 5.71 5.14 15.03
C ARG A 47 6.59 4.11 15.74
N VAL A 48 6.17 2.84 15.75
CA VAL A 48 6.88 1.71 16.37
C VAL A 48 7.14 0.66 15.28
N PRO A 49 8.37 0.11 15.19
CA PRO A 49 8.68 -0.94 14.22
C PRO A 49 7.85 -2.20 14.44
N MET A 50 7.52 -2.90 13.36
CA MET A 50 6.99 -4.25 13.46
C MET A 50 8.05 -5.19 14.03
N THR A 51 7.62 -6.08 14.92
CA THR A 51 8.45 -7.12 15.54
C THR A 51 7.91 -8.53 15.30
N ASP A 52 6.70 -8.64 14.76
CA ASP A 52 6.04 -9.90 14.42
C ASP A 52 5.48 -9.83 12.99
N ARG A 53 5.74 -10.88 12.21
CA ARG A 53 5.19 -11.08 10.86
C ARG A 53 3.66 -11.02 10.84
N GLN A 54 2.99 -11.43 11.92
CA GLN A 54 1.54 -11.36 12.04
C GLN A 54 1.03 -9.91 11.96
N GLN A 55 1.81 -8.92 12.41
CA GLN A 55 1.44 -7.50 12.29
C GLN A 55 1.40 -7.05 10.83
N ALA A 56 2.20 -7.65 9.95
CA ALA A 56 2.16 -7.39 8.51
C ALA A 56 0.90 -7.98 7.87
N VAL A 57 0.51 -9.19 8.27
CA VAL A 57 -0.76 -9.84 7.85
C VAL A 57 -1.95 -8.96 8.21
N GLU A 58 -2.03 -8.54 9.49
CA GLU A 58 -3.10 -7.65 9.99
C GLU A 58 -3.11 -6.32 9.26
N ARG A 59 -1.93 -5.75 8.98
CA ARG A 59 -1.80 -4.50 8.24
C ARG A 59 -2.35 -4.63 6.82
N ILE A 60 -2.03 -5.70 6.09
CA ILE A 60 -2.53 -5.93 4.73
C ILE A 60 -4.05 -6.10 4.74
N ALA A 61 -4.56 -6.94 5.65
CA ALA A 61 -6.00 -7.17 5.79
C ALA A 61 -6.78 -5.86 6.12
N GLY A 62 -6.17 -4.95 6.88
CA GLY A 62 -6.77 -3.65 7.23
C GLY A 62 -6.66 -2.55 6.17
N GLN A 63 -5.97 -2.77 5.04
CA GLN A 63 -5.77 -1.73 4.02
C GLN A 63 -7.07 -1.19 3.38
N PRO A 64 -8.10 -2.02 3.07
CA PRO A 64 -9.33 -1.52 2.45
C PRO A 64 -10.01 -0.40 3.25
N ALA A 65 -9.99 -0.48 4.58
CA ALA A 65 -10.58 0.54 5.45
C ALA A 65 -9.84 1.90 5.40
N ARG A 66 -8.62 1.94 4.85
CA ARG A 66 -7.77 3.15 4.79
C ARG A 66 -7.86 3.88 3.46
N ALA A 67 -8.44 3.25 2.44
CA ALA A 67 -8.48 3.77 1.08
C ALA A 67 -9.62 4.78 0.84
N GLY A 68 -10.65 4.79 1.69
CA GLY A 68 -11.89 5.52 1.43
C GLY A 68 -12.71 4.88 0.30
N ASP A 69 -13.68 5.63 -0.24
CA ASP A 69 -14.79 5.03 -0.99
C ASP A 69 -14.65 5.11 -2.51
N HIS A 70 -13.57 5.74 -3.01
CA HIS A 70 -13.35 5.89 -4.44
C HIS A 70 -12.85 4.57 -5.06
N PRO A 71 -13.39 4.12 -6.20
CA PRO A 71 -13.05 2.80 -6.78
C PRO A 71 -11.57 2.64 -7.16
N ALA A 72 -10.89 3.75 -7.49
CA ALA A 72 -9.45 3.73 -7.74
C ALA A 72 -8.60 3.79 -6.44
N ALA A 73 -9.17 4.23 -5.32
CA ALA A 73 -8.41 4.39 -4.09
C ALA A 73 -8.01 3.04 -3.49
N GLY A 74 -6.82 2.99 -2.92
CA GLY A 74 -6.22 1.75 -2.45
C GLY A 74 -4.80 1.94 -1.96
N ILE A 75 -4.31 0.93 -1.27
CA ILE A 75 -2.88 0.78 -0.98
C ILE A 75 -2.37 -0.33 -1.89
N PHE A 76 -1.25 -0.06 -2.56
CA PHE A 76 -0.65 -0.92 -3.57
C PHE A 76 0.78 -1.24 -3.15
N GLY A 77 1.15 -2.51 -3.24
CA GLY A 77 2.55 -2.91 -3.24
C GLY A 77 3.21 -2.42 -4.52
N VAL A 78 4.45 -1.96 -4.41
CA VAL A 78 5.27 -1.50 -5.52
C VAL A 78 6.39 -2.52 -5.69
N PHE A 79 6.54 -3.03 -6.91
CA PHE A 79 7.48 -4.08 -7.23
C PHE A 79 8.33 -3.66 -8.44
N ASP A 80 9.62 -3.98 -8.41
CA ASP A 80 10.48 -4.01 -9.60
C ASP A 80 10.73 -5.48 -10.04
N ASP A 81 11.74 -5.71 -10.88
CA ASP A 81 12.09 -7.05 -11.36
C ASP A 81 12.70 -7.94 -10.26
N ASP A 82 13.28 -7.34 -9.21
CA ASP A 82 13.92 -8.02 -8.09
C ASP A 82 12.95 -8.29 -6.93
N GLY A 83 11.85 -7.54 -6.85
CA GLY A 83 10.73 -7.83 -5.95
C GLY A 83 10.09 -6.61 -5.33
N PHE A 84 9.61 -6.77 -4.09
CA PHE A 84 8.92 -5.71 -3.36
C PHE A 84 9.88 -4.58 -2.99
N VAL A 85 9.52 -3.34 -3.33
CA VAL A 85 10.34 -2.14 -3.04
C VAL A 85 9.61 -1.08 -2.23
N GLY A 86 8.31 -1.25 -1.99
CA GLY A 86 7.56 -0.34 -1.14
C GLY A 86 6.05 -0.41 -1.28
N VAL A 87 5.38 0.61 -0.75
CA VAL A 87 3.93 0.79 -0.88
C VAL A 87 3.60 2.19 -1.38
N THR A 88 2.54 2.29 -2.17
CA THR A 88 1.93 3.56 -2.56
C THR A 88 0.48 3.57 -2.13
N MET A 89 0.01 4.70 -1.61
CA MET A 89 -1.37 4.90 -1.24
C MET A 89 -2.01 5.91 -2.19
N LEU A 90 -3.05 5.49 -2.89
CA LEU A 90 -3.92 6.37 -3.66
C LEU A 90 -5.18 6.61 -2.83
N VAL A 91 -5.39 7.85 -2.44
CA VAL A 91 -6.58 8.28 -1.69
C VAL A 91 -7.22 9.46 -2.40
N PRO A 92 -8.54 9.66 -2.26
CA PRO A 92 -9.19 10.86 -2.76
C PRO A 92 -8.50 12.10 -2.17
N ILE A 93 -8.25 13.09 -3.01
CA ILE A 93 -7.85 14.40 -2.53
C ILE A 93 -9.05 14.98 -1.76
N PRO A 94 -8.88 15.46 -0.51
CA PRO A 94 -9.95 16.14 0.19
C PRO A 94 -10.52 17.27 -0.66
N ALA A 95 -11.83 17.47 -0.63
CA ALA A 95 -12.45 18.59 -1.33
C ALA A 95 -11.81 19.90 -0.86
N SER A 96 -11.07 20.57 -1.77
CA SER A 96 -10.57 21.91 -1.52
C SER A 96 -11.69 22.92 -1.79
N ARG A 97 -11.72 24.04 -1.05
CA ARG A 97 -12.75 25.08 -1.23
C ARG A 97 -12.70 25.76 -2.61
N GLY A 98 -11.65 25.56 -3.40
CA GLY A 98 -11.36 26.35 -4.60
C GLY A 98 -11.10 27.83 -4.26
N PHE A 99 -10.45 28.54 -5.18
CA PHE A 99 -10.50 30.01 -5.18
C PHE A 99 -11.10 30.41 -6.52
N SER A 100 -12.17 31.21 -6.48
CA SER A 100 -12.66 31.92 -7.67
C SER A 100 -11.67 33.05 -7.96
N ASN A 101 -11.13 33.10 -9.18
CA ASN A 101 -10.56 34.34 -9.68
C ASN A 101 -11.74 35.15 -10.23
N ASP A 102 -12.10 36.22 -9.52
CA ASP A 102 -12.92 37.30 -10.09
C ASP A 102 -12.10 38.12 -11.11
#